data_AF-A0A0B7FU08-F1
#
_entry.id   AF-A0A0B7FU08-F1
#
_cell.length_a   1.000
_cell.length_b   1.000
_cell.length_c   1.000
_cell.angle_alpha   90.00
_cell.angle_beta   90.00
_cell.angle_gamma   90.00
#
_symmetry.space_group_name_H-M   'P 1'
#
loop_
_entity.id
_entity.type
_entity.pdbx_description
1 polymer ?
#
loop_
_entity_poly.entity_id
_entity_poly.type
_entity_poly.pdbx_seq_one_letter_code
_entity_poly.pdbx_strand_id
1 'polypeptide(L)'
;MSMFWRFGFHGTNNIDNLLNQEEVSLEAILDHDDLLSECKQQNPRLIDYLQRPEVLQRLFAYVTGEIISEGRGSFKYPYVSAEVLCCEIWSIVERCMENSAQILTPFWDIVLSMQPDELIAKASVATHFSKISGTFLMKKPEEMLAFIKSIPDVVNRMLSHIESPPFVDLLFRIIQLDETPGNIGVMEWLSSQNFIPSIVDRLSPRYPPSVHLVVTDLLKGIISVASPSPGSFNLNGPHDSGPTGPATNRFVRELASTSIVETMVGFMLDEAPLVPQSMKYWKQPNKDRKMPLKKKH
;
A
#
# COMPACT_ATOMS: atom_id res chain seq x y z
N MET A 1 -29.51 36.09 -23.36
CA MET A 1 -29.29 37.36 -22.64
C MET A 1 -29.48 37.08 -21.16
N SER A 2 -28.40 36.69 -20.49
CA SER A 2 -27.47 37.56 -19.76
C SER A 2 -28.01 37.97 -18.39
N MET A 3 -27.45 37.28 -17.38
CA MET A 3 -27.05 37.72 -16.04
C MET A 3 -28.00 38.60 -15.22
N PHE A 4 -28.25 38.16 -13.99
CA PHE A 4 -27.94 39.04 -12.86
C PHE A 4 -27.38 38.24 -11.68
N TRP A 5 -26.10 38.47 -11.44
CA TRP A 5 -25.32 37.94 -10.34
C TRP A 5 -25.95 38.30 -8.98
N ARG A 6 -26.10 37.32 -8.10
CA ARG A 6 -26.22 37.57 -6.66
C ARG A 6 -24.81 37.54 -6.05
N PHE A 7 -24.24 38.73 -5.88
CA PHE A 7 -23.15 38.97 -4.95
C PHE A 7 -23.65 38.62 -3.53
N GLY A 8 -23.33 37.41 -3.08
CA GLY A 8 -23.30 37.08 -1.67
C GLY A 8 -21.95 37.51 -1.11
N PHE A 9 -21.95 38.48 -0.20
CA PHE A 9 -20.83 38.74 0.69
C PHE A 9 -20.49 37.44 1.44
N HIS A 10 -19.48 36.70 0.97
CA HIS A 10 -18.80 35.71 1.80
C HIS A 10 -17.82 36.54 2.62
N GLY A 11 -18.08 36.69 3.92
CA GLY A 11 -17.01 37.06 4.85
C GLY A 11 -15.83 36.14 4.57
N THR A 12 -14.62 36.69 4.62
CA THR A 12 -13.37 36.00 4.27
C THR A 12 -13.14 34.80 5.22
N ASN A 13 -13.82 33.68 4.99
CA ASN A 13 -13.47 32.35 5.50
C ASN A 13 -12.24 31.86 4.72
N ASN A 14 -11.16 32.61 4.82
CA ASN A 14 -9.87 32.19 4.32
C ASN A 14 -9.27 31.26 5.39
N ILE A 15 -8.72 30.11 4.96
CA ILE A 15 -8.00 29.18 5.81
C ILE A 15 -6.90 29.87 6.64
N ASP A 16 -6.32 30.95 6.12
CA ASP A 16 -5.34 31.78 6.81
C ASP A 16 -5.87 32.42 8.10
N ASN A 17 -7.16 32.76 8.15
CA ASN A 17 -7.80 33.30 9.35
C ASN A 17 -7.94 32.23 10.44
N LEU A 18 -8.16 30.97 10.04
CA LEU A 18 -8.18 29.84 10.96
C LEU A 18 -6.77 29.57 11.51
N LEU A 19 -5.75 29.65 10.66
CA LEU A 19 -4.34 29.50 11.03
C LEU A 19 -3.78 30.67 11.87
N ASN A 20 -4.51 31.77 12.04
CA ASN A 20 -4.16 32.87 12.95
C ASN A 20 -4.52 32.58 14.41
N GLN A 21 -5.33 31.56 14.67
CA GLN A 21 -5.74 31.21 16.03
C GLN A 21 -4.57 30.56 16.78
N GLU A 22 -4.41 30.88 18.07
CA GLU A 22 -3.32 30.36 18.90
C GLU A 22 -3.33 28.82 18.99
N GLU A 23 -4.52 28.21 19.00
CA GLU A 23 -4.71 26.76 19.06
C GLU A 23 -5.68 26.27 17.97
N VAL A 24 -5.18 26.13 16.74
CA VAL A 24 -5.97 25.55 15.64
C VAL A 24 -5.88 24.02 15.64
N SER A 25 -7.04 23.37 15.79
CA SER A 25 -7.16 21.91 15.70
C SER A 25 -7.05 21.41 14.26
N LEU A 26 -6.53 20.19 14.08
CA LEU A 26 -6.48 19.57 12.76
C LEU A 26 -7.89 19.36 12.20
N GLU A 27 -8.85 19.02 13.05
CA GLU A 27 -10.24 18.80 12.67
C GLU A 27 -10.87 20.06 12.08
N ALA A 28 -10.59 21.24 12.66
CA ALA A 28 -11.04 22.51 12.10
C ALA A 28 -10.45 22.78 10.69
N ILE A 29 -9.20 22.36 10.46
CA ILE A 29 -8.54 22.46 9.15
C ILE A 29 -9.16 21.46 8.15
N LEU A 30 -9.32 20.19 8.57
CA LEU A 30 -9.97 19.12 7.78
C LEU A 30 -11.43 19.44 7.44
N ASP A 31 -12.08 20.27 8.26
CA ASP A 31 -13.44 20.71 8.02
C ASP A 31 -13.57 21.91 7.07
N HIS A 32 -12.46 22.57 6.72
CA HIS A 32 -12.47 23.72 5.82
C HIS A 32 -12.66 23.31 4.35
N ASP A 33 -13.63 23.94 3.67
CA ASP A 33 -14.02 23.58 2.29
C ASP A 33 -12.88 23.80 1.28
N ASP A 34 -12.09 24.86 1.47
CA ASP A 34 -10.97 25.20 0.57
C ASP A 34 -9.65 24.45 0.86
N LEU A 35 -9.61 23.53 1.82
CA LEU A 35 -8.37 22.85 2.25
C LEU A 35 -7.59 22.25 1.07
N LEU A 36 -8.24 21.44 0.24
CA LEU A 36 -7.56 20.76 -0.86
C LEU A 36 -7.15 21.73 -1.98
N SER A 37 -7.92 22.80 -2.22
CA SER A 37 -7.53 23.84 -3.18
C SER A 37 -6.34 24.65 -2.69
N GLU A 38 -6.27 24.95 -1.39
CA GLU A 38 -5.16 25.68 -0.77
C GLU A 38 -3.88 24.82 -0.73
N CYS A 39 -4.00 23.52 -0.47
CA CYS A 39 -2.89 22.56 -0.63
C CYS A 39 -2.34 22.56 -2.05
N LYS A 40 -3.21 22.51 -3.06
CA LYS A 40 -2.81 22.53 -4.48
C LYS A 40 -2.18 23.86 -4.91
N GLN A 41 -2.63 24.96 -4.31
CA GLN A 41 -2.07 26.29 -4.50
C GLN A 41 -0.77 26.52 -3.70
N GLN A 42 -0.33 25.52 -2.95
CA GLN A 42 0.86 25.57 -2.09
C GLN A 42 0.83 26.74 -1.11
N ASN A 43 -0.30 26.95 -0.41
CA ASN A 43 -0.41 27.97 0.62
C ASN A 43 0.69 27.75 1.69
N PRO A 44 1.62 28.71 1.88
CA PRO A 44 2.80 28.51 2.72
C PRO A 44 2.45 28.36 4.21
N ARG A 45 1.39 29.03 4.68
CA ARG A 45 0.95 28.93 6.08
C ARG A 45 0.32 27.58 6.37
N LEU A 46 -0.48 27.10 5.43
CA LEU A 46 -1.09 25.78 5.52
C LEU A 46 -0.02 24.69 5.47
N ILE A 47 0.95 24.80 4.56
CA ILE A 47 2.07 23.86 4.48
C ILE A 47 2.88 23.85 5.79
N ASP A 48 3.17 25.03 6.35
CA ASP A 48 3.91 25.13 7.62
C ASP A 48 3.18 24.47 8.80
N TYR A 49 1.85 24.56 8.82
CA TYR A 49 1.03 23.83 9.77
C TYR A 49 1.03 22.31 9.50
N LEU A 50 0.77 21.90 8.26
CA LEU A 50 0.63 20.49 7.89
C LEU A 50 1.93 19.69 8.01
N GLN A 51 3.09 20.33 7.83
CA GLN A 51 4.40 19.67 7.97
C GLN A 51 4.82 19.44 9.42
N ARG A 52 4.03 19.88 10.42
CA ARG A 52 4.35 19.61 11.83
C ARG A 52 4.26 18.11 12.11
N PRO A 53 5.24 17.48 12.78
CA PRO A 53 5.25 16.03 13.01
C PRO A 53 3.96 15.52 13.68
N GLU A 54 3.42 16.23 14.66
CA GLU A 54 2.18 15.89 15.36
C GLU A 54 0.94 15.94 14.45
N VAL A 55 0.93 16.86 13.48
CA VAL A 55 -0.15 16.96 12.49
C VAL A 55 -0.05 15.82 11.49
N LEU A 56 1.15 15.53 10.98
CA LEU A 56 1.40 14.39 10.09
C LEU A 56 1.02 13.06 10.76
N GLN A 57 1.47 12.82 11.99
CA GLN A 57 1.11 11.62 12.75
C GLN A 57 -0.41 11.47 12.88
N ARG A 58 -1.12 12.57 13.16
CA ARG A 58 -2.58 12.57 13.29
C ARG A 58 -3.29 12.31 11.96
N LEU A 59 -2.78 12.84 10.84
CA LEU A 59 -3.27 12.52 9.48
C LEU A 59 -3.12 11.03 9.17
N PHE A 60 -1.95 10.43 9.45
CA PHE A 60 -1.74 9.00 9.25
C PHE A 60 -2.62 8.16 10.18
N ALA A 61 -2.80 8.56 11.44
CA ALA A 61 -3.67 7.87 12.39
C ALA A 61 -5.16 7.90 12.00
N TYR A 62 -5.61 8.97 11.31
CA TYR A 62 -6.92 8.98 10.66
C TYR A 62 -7.00 7.98 9.51
N VAL A 63 -5.95 7.89 8.68
CA VAL A 63 -5.90 6.96 7.54
C VAL A 63 -5.88 5.49 7.98
N THR A 64 -5.16 5.15 9.04
CA THR A 64 -5.08 3.77 9.57
C THR A 64 -6.32 3.37 10.37
N GLY A 65 -7.16 4.34 10.75
CA GLY A 65 -8.32 4.12 11.61
C GLY A 65 -7.95 3.95 13.09
N GLU A 66 -6.75 4.35 13.51
CA GLU A 66 -6.38 4.43 14.92
C GLU A 66 -7.13 5.56 15.65
N ILE A 67 -7.41 6.65 14.95
CA ILE A 67 -8.32 7.70 15.43
C ILE A 67 -9.69 7.48 14.77
N ILE A 68 -10.67 7.19 15.61
CA ILE A 68 -12.07 7.05 15.20
C ILE A 68 -12.80 8.33 15.59
N SER A 69 -13.35 9.03 14.59
CA SER A 69 -14.22 10.19 14.83
C SER A 69 -15.68 9.79 14.77
N GLU A 70 -16.49 10.39 15.64
CA GLU A 70 -17.93 10.19 15.66
C GLU A 70 -18.64 11.07 14.61
N GLY A 71 -19.82 10.64 14.16
CA GLY A 71 -20.68 11.43 13.27
C GLY A 71 -20.06 11.67 11.88
N ARG A 72 -20.11 12.92 11.40
CA ARG A 72 -19.63 13.28 10.05
C ARG A 72 -18.12 13.03 9.85
N GLY A 73 -17.34 12.98 10.94
CA GLY A 73 -15.90 12.75 10.89
C GLY A 73 -15.49 11.31 10.59
N SER A 74 -16.37 10.32 10.81
CA SER A 74 -16.01 8.89 10.73
C SER A 74 -15.53 8.46 9.35
N PHE A 75 -16.09 9.05 8.30
CA PHE A 75 -15.70 8.80 6.90
C PHE A 75 -14.93 9.98 6.29
N LYS A 76 -15.22 11.22 6.72
CA LYS A 76 -14.59 12.43 6.17
C LYS A 76 -13.11 12.48 6.48
N TYR A 77 -12.71 12.30 7.73
CA TYR A 77 -11.32 12.56 8.13
C TYR A 77 -10.31 11.57 7.55
N PRO A 78 -10.57 10.24 7.49
CA PRO A 78 -9.66 9.33 6.79
C PRO A 78 -9.49 9.69 5.31
N TYR A 79 -10.59 10.02 4.62
CA TYR A 79 -10.58 10.40 3.22
C TYR A 79 -9.82 11.70 2.98
N VAL A 80 -10.18 12.78 3.68
CA VAL A 80 -9.54 14.09 3.50
C VAL A 80 -8.06 14.03 3.91
N SER A 81 -7.71 13.28 4.96
CA SER A 81 -6.31 13.09 5.35
C SER A 81 -5.50 12.40 4.26
N ALA A 82 -6.05 11.35 3.63
CA ALA A 82 -5.42 10.71 2.50
C ALA A 82 -5.28 11.68 1.30
N GLU A 83 -6.28 12.50 0.99
CA GLU A 83 -6.17 13.50 -0.08
C GLU A 83 -5.10 14.56 0.22
N VAL A 84 -4.99 15.05 1.46
CA VAL A 84 -3.94 15.99 1.88
C VAL A 84 -2.55 15.38 1.71
N LEU A 85 -2.33 14.15 2.20
CA LEU A 85 -1.07 13.44 2.04
C LEU A 85 -0.74 13.15 0.56
N CYS A 86 -1.76 13.05 -0.29
CA CYS A 86 -1.61 12.86 -1.73
C CYS A 86 -1.56 14.17 -2.54
N CYS A 87 -1.60 15.35 -1.91
CA CYS A 87 -1.54 16.65 -2.61
C CYS A 87 -0.17 16.96 -3.23
N GLU A 88 0.77 16.01 -3.20
CA GLU A 88 2.07 16.12 -3.89
C GLU A 88 2.95 17.28 -3.38
N ILE A 89 2.70 17.75 -2.16
CA ILE A 89 3.46 18.82 -1.50
C ILE A 89 4.83 18.26 -1.10
N TRP A 90 5.88 18.75 -1.74
CA TRP A 90 7.24 18.20 -1.59
C TRP A 90 7.76 18.27 -0.15
N SER A 91 7.53 19.38 0.57
CA SER A 91 7.97 19.53 1.97
C SER A 91 7.30 18.55 2.93
N ILE A 92 6.02 18.20 2.69
CA ILE A 92 5.31 17.18 3.48
C ILE A 92 5.97 15.81 3.26
N VAL A 93 6.23 15.44 1.99
CA VAL A 93 6.88 14.16 1.69
C VAL A 93 8.28 14.13 2.29
N GLU A 94 9.06 15.20 2.15
CA GLU A 94 10.38 15.32 2.76
C GLU A 94 10.34 15.14 4.27
N ARG A 95 9.44 15.85 4.94
CA ARG A 95 9.32 15.76 6.40
C ARG A 95 8.94 14.36 6.88
N CYS A 96 8.09 13.67 6.14
CA CYS A 96 7.76 12.27 6.40
C CYS A 96 8.99 11.35 6.26
N MET A 97 9.85 11.58 5.26
CA MET A 97 11.07 10.77 5.07
C MET A 97 12.09 11.02 6.18
N GLU A 98 12.35 12.29 6.52
CA GLU A 98 13.28 12.68 7.60
C GLU A 98 12.89 12.06 8.95
N ASN A 99 11.58 11.93 9.20
CA ASN A 99 11.03 11.42 10.45
C ASN A 99 10.36 10.05 10.24
N SER A 100 10.86 9.27 9.28
CA SER A 100 10.28 7.99 8.87
C SER A 100 10.04 7.05 10.05
N ALA A 101 10.96 6.95 11.01
CA ALA A 101 10.81 6.13 12.21
C ALA A 101 9.58 6.48 13.08
N GLN A 102 9.16 7.74 13.09
CA GLN A 102 8.03 8.23 13.90
C GLN A 102 6.73 8.38 13.11
N ILE A 103 6.82 8.44 11.77
CA ILE A 103 5.68 8.73 10.89
C ILE A 103 5.38 7.53 9.99
N LEU A 104 6.33 7.16 9.14
CA LEU A 104 6.12 6.14 8.12
C LEU A 104 6.20 4.72 8.68
N THR A 105 7.11 4.45 9.61
CA THR A 105 7.25 3.12 10.23
C THR A 105 5.98 2.70 10.95
N PRO A 106 5.37 3.50 11.85
CA PRO A 106 4.10 3.13 12.47
C PRO A 106 3.00 2.94 11.43
N PHE A 107 2.87 3.85 10.47
CA PHE A 107 1.88 3.76 9.40
C PHE A 107 1.96 2.44 8.62
N TRP A 108 3.16 2.07 8.16
CA TRP A 108 3.36 0.82 7.45
C TRP A 108 3.17 -0.40 8.36
N ASP A 109 3.68 -0.34 9.59
CA ASP A 109 3.60 -1.48 10.50
C ASP A 109 2.17 -1.81 10.91
N ILE A 110 1.33 -0.80 11.15
CA ILE A 110 -0.08 -0.98 11.47
C ILE A 110 -0.80 -1.67 10.31
N VAL A 111 -0.70 -1.13 9.10
CA VAL A 111 -1.41 -1.66 7.93
C VAL A 111 -0.92 -3.07 7.59
N LEU A 112 0.40 -3.29 7.59
CA LEU A 112 0.99 -4.59 7.27
C LEU A 112 0.79 -5.63 8.38
N SER A 113 0.42 -5.24 9.60
CA SER A 113 0.10 -6.16 10.70
C SER A 113 -1.38 -6.53 10.78
N MET A 114 -2.27 -5.83 10.06
CA MET A 114 -3.68 -6.22 9.97
C MET A 114 -3.79 -7.62 9.41
N GLN A 115 -4.75 -8.40 9.89
CA GLN A 115 -5.07 -9.69 9.26
C GLN A 115 -5.79 -9.44 7.93
N PRO A 116 -5.64 -10.32 6.92
CA PRO A 116 -6.29 -10.15 5.62
C PRO A 116 -7.81 -9.87 5.73
N ASP A 117 -8.52 -10.61 6.58
CA ASP A 117 -9.96 -10.42 6.81
C ASP A 117 -10.30 -9.05 7.41
N GLU A 118 -9.46 -8.55 8.31
CA GLU A 118 -9.63 -7.21 8.90
C GLU A 118 -9.41 -6.13 7.85
N LEU A 119 -8.36 -6.28 7.03
CA LEU A 119 -8.02 -5.32 6.00
C LEU A 119 -9.09 -5.27 4.89
N ILE A 120 -9.70 -6.42 4.56
CA ILE A 120 -10.86 -6.51 3.67
C ILE A 120 -12.05 -5.75 4.27
N ALA A 121 -12.34 -5.94 5.56
CA ALA A 121 -13.41 -5.19 6.25
C ALA A 121 -13.13 -3.68 6.29
N LYS A 122 -11.84 -3.30 6.31
CA LYS A 122 -11.35 -1.92 6.27
C LYS A 122 -10.76 -1.56 4.90
N ALA A 123 -11.44 -1.91 3.80
CA ALA A 123 -10.93 -1.73 2.44
C ALA A 123 -10.46 -0.30 2.09
N SER A 124 -11.04 0.74 2.73
CA SER A 124 -10.56 2.12 2.59
C SER A 124 -9.13 2.31 3.08
N VAL A 125 -8.71 1.64 4.16
CA VAL A 125 -7.35 1.69 4.70
C VAL A 125 -6.36 1.15 3.67
N ALA A 126 -6.64 -0.02 3.07
CA ALA A 126 -5.79 -0.58 2.01
C ALA A 126 -5.67 0.37 0.79
N THR A 127 -6.78 1.00 0.42
CA THR A 127 -6.84 1.94 -0.70
C THR A 127 -6.02 3.19 -0.42
N HIS A 128 -6.19 3.81 0.75
CA HIS A 128 -5.41 4.98 1.17
C HIS A 128 -3.93 4.64 1.36
N PHE A 129 -3.62 3.48 1.95
CA PHE A 129 -2.25 2.99 2.09
C PHE A 129 -1.53 2.90 0.76
N SER A 130 -2.12 2.20 -0.22
CA SER A 130 -1.55 2.09 -1.56
C SER A 130 -1.43 3.45 -2.24
N LYS A 131 -2.45 4.32 -2.13
CA LYS A 131 -2.46 5.64 -2.76
C LYS A 131 -1.32 6.52 -2.22
N ILE A 132 -1.21 6.67 -0.90
CA ILE A 132 -0.19 7.51 -0.25
C ILE A 132 1.21 6.96 -0.53
N SER A 133 1.42 5.65 -0.33
CA SER A 133 2.71 5.00 -0.61
C SER A 133 3.11 5.15 -2.08
N GLY A 134 2.14 5.04 -3.01
CA GLY A 134 2.35 5.30 -4.42
C GLY A 134 2.74 6.76 -4.73
N THR A 135 2.04 7.73 -4.14
CA THR A 135 2.39 9.15 -4.30
C THR A 135 3.80 9.45 -3.77
N PHE A 136 4.19 8.85 -2.65
CA PHE A 136 5.51 9.06 -2.06
C PHE A 136 6.62 8.41 -2.90
N LEU A 137 6.37 7.19 -3.41
CA LEU A 137 7.24 6.52 -4.38
C LEU A 137 7.44 7.37 -5.64
N MET A 138 6.39 8.01 -6.16
CA MET A 138 6.51 8.89 -7.33
C MET A 138 7.31 10.16 -7.05
N LYS A 139 7.24 10.71 -5.82
CA LYS A 139 7.91 11.97 -5.47
C LYS A 139 9.37 11.79 -5.04
N LYS A 140 9.67 10.73 -4.30
CA LYS A 140 11.00 10.42 -3.74
C LYS A 140 11.27 8.91 -3.88
N PRO A 141 11.46 8.39 -5.12
CA PRO A 141 11.53 6.96 -5.39
C PRO A 141 12.70 6.29 -4.67
N GLU A 142 13.88 6.92 -4.64
CA GLU A 142 15.08 6.35 -4.01
C GLU A 142 14.93 6.27 -2.49
N GLU A 143 14.54 7.38 -1.85
CA GLU A 143 14.39 7.46 -0.40
C GLU A 143 13.23 6.60 0.09
N MET A 144 12.10 6.60 -0.62
CA MET A 144 10.96 5.76 -0.28
C MET A 144 11.27 4.28 -0.48
N LEU A 145 12.01 3.90 -1.54
CA LEU A 145 12.46 2.51 -1.72
C LEU A 145 13.43 2.09 -0.61
N ALA A 146 14.37 2.96 -0.23
CA ALA A 146 15.29 2.71 0.87
C ALA A 146 14.53 2.53 2.20
N PHE A 147 13.51 3.34 2.45
CA PHE A 147 12.61 3.18 3.59
C PHE A 147 11.86 1.85 3.53
N ILE A 148 11.24 1.48 2.41
CA ILE A 148 10.52 0.20 2.25
C ILE A 148 11.48 -0.98 2.54
N LYS A 149 12.70 -0.94 1.98
CA LYS A 149 13.76 -1.94 2.21
C LYS A 149 14.15 -2.08 3.69
N SER A 150 13.98 -1.02 4.50
CA SER A 150 14.28 -1.04 5.93
C SER A 150 13.22 -1.76 6.78
N ILE A 151 12.01 -1.96 6.24
CA ILE A 151 10.92 -2.63 6.95
C ILE A 151 11.19 -4.16 6.97
N PRO A 152 11.23 -4.80 8.15
CA PRO A 152 11.45 -6.24 8.24
C PRO A 152 10.36 -7.04 7.53
N ASP A 153 10.78 -8.03 6.73
CA ASP A 153 9.90 -8.97 6.04
C ASP A 153 8.81 -8.32 5.15
N VAL A 154 9.08 -7.09 4.69
CA VAL A 154 8.08 -6.25 4.00
C VAL A 154 7.47 -6.93 2.78
N VAL A 155 8.25 -7.68 2.01
CA VAL A 155 7.78 -8.36 0.79
C VAL A 155 6.75 -9.43 1.15
N ASN A 156 7.04 -10.30 2.13
CA ASN A 156 6.09 -11.33 2.54
C ASN A 156 4.86 -10.75 3.23
N ARG A 157 5.03 -9.69 4.02
CA ARG A 157 3.91 -8.96 4.63
C ARG A 157 2.99 -8.35 3.57
N MET A 158 3.53 -7.74 2.51
CA MET A 158 2.74 -7.25 1.39
C MET A 158 2.06 -8.40 0.62
N LEU A 159 2.77 -9.51 0.38
CA LEU A 159 2.22 -10.69 -0.28
C LEU A 159 1.13 -11.38 0.56
N SER A 160 1.11 -11.22 1.88
CA SER A 160 0.03 -11.73 2.73
C SER A 160 -1.32 -11.06 2.43
N HIS A 161 -1.28 -9.86 1.83
CA HIS A 161 -2.44 -9.06 1.43
C HIS A 161 -2.69 -9.11 -0.09
N ILE A 162 -2.17 -10.13 -0.78
CA ILE A 162 -2.21 -10.19 -2.25
C ILE A 162 -3.62 -10.17 -2.83
N GLU A 163 -4.65 -10.65 -2.11
CA GLU A 163 -6.05 -10.59 -2.56
C GLU A 163 -6.63 -9.17 -2.56
N SER A 164 -5.95 -8.20 -1.94
CA SER A 164 -6.34 -6.80 -1.94
C SER A 164 -5.75 -6.09 -3.17
N PRO A 165 -6.57 -5.63 -4.15
CA PRO A 165 -6.07 -4.97 -5.36
C PRO A 165 -5.11 -3.79 -5.09
N PRO A 166 -5.35 -2.92 -4.07
CA PRO A 166 -4.40 -1.87 -3.71
C PRO A 166 -2.96 -2.36 -3.44
N PHE A 167 -2.78 -3.56 -2.91
CA PHE A 167 -1.46 -4.14 -2.64
C PHE A 167 -0.78 -4.64 -3.91
N VAL A 168 -1.55 -5.29 -4.78
CA VAL A 168 -1.09 -5.71 -6.12
C VAL A 168 -0.64 -4.49 -6.92
N ASP A 169 -1.43 -3.42 -6.92
CA ASP A 169 -1.09 -2.16 -7.58
C ASP A 169 0.19 -1.54 -7.03
N LEU A 170 0.36 -1.54 -5.70
CA LEU A 170 1.57 -1.01 -5.06
C LEU A 170 2.81 -1.85 -5.41
N LEU A 171 2.69 -3.19 -5.42
CA LEU A 171 3.78 -4.07 -5.87
C LEU A 171 4.17 -3.78 -7.32
N PHE A 172 3.20 -3.61 -8.23
CA PHE A 172 3.50 -3.23 -9.61
C PHE A 172 4.20 -1.88 -9.71
N ARG A 173 3.74 -0.87 -8.96
CA ARG A 173 4.42 0.45 -8.94
C ARG A 173 5.86 0.34 -8.46
N ILE A 174 6.13 -0.50 -7.46
CA ILE A 174 7.50 -0.77 -6.98
C ILE A 174 8.32 -1.42 -8.09
N ILE A 175 7.81 -2.49 -8.71
CA ILE A 175 8.50 -3.20 -9.81
C ILE A 175 8.84 -2.25 -10.98
N GLN A 176 7.93 -1.33 -11.31
CA GLN A 176 8.09 -0.35 -12.39
C GLN A 176 9.11 0.75 -12.10
N LEU A 177 9.59 0.91 -10.86
CA LEU A 177 10.63 1.91 -10.57
C LEU A 177 11.94 1.62 -11.34
N ASP A 178 12.23 0.36 -11.66
CA ASP A 178 13.40 -0.02 -12.46
C ASP A 178 13.25 0.32 -13.95
N GLU A 179 12.06 0.72 -14.42
CA GLU A 179 11.86 1.26 -15.78
C GLU A 179 12.34 2.72 -15.91
N THR A 180 12.54 3.42 -14.79
CA THR A 180 13.07 4.79 -14.80
C THR A 180 14.56 4.80 -15.16
N PRO A 181 15.05 5.83 -15.88
CA PRO A 181 16.47 5.96 -16.19
C PRO A 181 17.27 6.11 -14.89
N GLY A 182 17.85 5.01 -14.44
CA GLY A 182 18.54 4.94 -13.15
C GLY A 182 18.66 3.51 -12.62
N ASN A 183 17.70 2.62 -12.91
CA ASN A 183 17.65 1.24 -12.40
C ASN A 183 18.08 1.17 -10.93
N ILE A 184 17.18 1.61 -10.04
CA ILE A 184 17.45 1.75 -8.60
C ILE A 184 17.56 0.39 -7.87
N GLY A 185 17.56 -0.71 -8.62
CA GLY A 185 17.85 -2.06 -8.13
C GLY A 185 16.67 -2.68 -7.39
N VAL A 186 15.44 -2.45 -7.86
CA VAL A 186 14.25 -3.11 -7.32
C VAL A 186 14.27 -4.60 -7.64
N MET A 187 14.57 -4.98 -8.87
CA MET A 187 14.57 -6.37 -9.34
C MET A 187 15.59 -7.22 -8.56
N GLU A 188 16.80 -6.69 -8.34
CA GLU A 188 17.83 -7.37 -7.55
C GLU A 188 17.41 -7.54 -6.10
N TRP A 189 16.84 -6.49 -5.50
CA TRP A 189 16.35 -6.54 -4.13
C TRP A 189 15.21 -7.55 -3.98
N LEU A 190 14.17 -7.48 -4.80
CA LEU A 190 13.04 -8.42 -4.75
C LEU A 190 13.48 -9.87 -4.97
N SER A 191 14.42 -10.12 -5.90
CA SER A 191 14.99 -11.45 -6.10
C SER A 191 15.74 -11.93 -4.84
N SER A 192 16.49 -11.05 -4.16
CA SER A 192 17.14 -11.38 -2.86
C SER A 192 16.14 -11.73 -1.75
N GLN A 193 14.88 -11.30 -1.89
CA GLN A 193 13.79 -11.61 -0.96
C GLN A 193 12.97 -12.84 -1.39
N ASN A 194 13.44 -13.63 -2.37
CA ASN A 194 12.72 -14.78 -2.94
C ASN A 194 11.31 -14.41 -3.45
N PHE A 195 11.16 -13.24 -4.07
CA PHE A 195 9.85 -12.74 -4.50
C PHE A 195 9.11 -13.69 -5.44
N ILE A 196 9.76 -14.20 -6.50
CA ILE A 196 9.14 -15.13 -7.44
C ILE A 196 8.78 -16.47 -6.79
N PRO A 197 9.68 -17.16 -6.06
CA PRO A 197 9.32 -18.35 -5.29
C PRO A 197 8.14 -18.11 -4.35
N SER A 198 8.10 -16.97 -3.65
CA SER A 198 7.04 -16.64 -2.69
C SER A 198 5.69 -16.38 -3.36
N ILE A 199 5.68 -15.82 -4.57
CA ILE A 199 4.46 -15.71 -5.38
C ILE A 199 4.01 -17.09 -5.86
N VAL A 200 4.93 -17.91 -6.36
CA VAL A 200 4.62 -19.25 -6.87
C VAL A 200 4.09 -20.17 -5.78
N ASP A 201 4.64 -20.13 -4.56
CA ASP A 201 4.13 -20.90 -3.41
C ASP A 201 2.64 -20.66 -3.15
N ARG A 202 2.14 -19.45 -3.46
CA ARG A 202 0.71 -19.11 -3.31
C ARG A 202 -0.20 -19.80 -4.33
N LEU A 203 0.34 -20.43 -5.37
CA LEU A 203 -0.37 -21.34 -6.26
C LEU A 203 -0.55 -22.74 -5.66
N SER A 204 0.04 -23.02 -4.50
CA SER A 204 -0.14 -24.29 -3.79
C SER A 204 -1.62 -24.60 -3.57
N PRO A 205 -2.04 -25.90 -3.60
CA PRO A 205 -3.40 -26.33 -3.27
C PRO A 205 -3.89 -25.92 -1.87
N ARG A 206 -3.00 -25.41 -1.01
CA ARG A 206 -3.31 -24.89 0.33
C ARG A 206 -4.08 -23.57 0.31
N TYR A 207 -3.98 -22.82 -0.79
CA TYR A 207 -4.65 -21.53 -0.95
C TYR A 207 -5.95 -21.67 -1.75
N PRO A 208 -6.95 -20.80 -1.52
CA PRO A 208 -8.20 -20.84 -2.27
C PRO A 208 -8.01 -20.40 -3.73
N PRO A 209 -8.92 -20.80 -4.64
CA PRO A 209 -8.85 -20.41 -6.05
C PRO A 209 -8.82 -18.90 -6.30
N SER A 210 -9.39 -18.08 -5.39
CA SER A 210 -9.33 -16.61 -5.46
C SER A 210 -7.89 -16.10 -5.43
N VAL A 211 -7.07 -16.63 -4.51
CA VAL A 211 -5.63 -16.31 -4.44
C VAL A 211 -4.93 -16.73 -5.73
N HIS A 212 -5.25 -17.92 -6.26
CA HIS A 212 -4.62 -18.42 -7.50
C HIS A 212 -4.89 -17.50 -8.69
N LEU A 213 -6.11 -16.99 -8.83
CA LEU A 213 -6.46 -16.03 -9.89
C LEU A 213 -5.62 -14.75 -9.78
N VAL A 214 -5.56 -14.16 -8.59
CA VAL A 214 -4.83 -12.90 -8.38
C VAL A 214 -3.32 -13.10 -8.58
N VAL A 215 -2.77 -14.20 -8.06
CA VAL A 215 -1.35 -14.56 -8.24
C VAL A 215 -1.04 -14.78 -9.72
N THR A 216 -1.91 -15.47 -10.44
CA THR A 216 -1.75 -15.71 -11.88
C THR A 216 -1.73 -14.40 -12.65
N ASP A 217 -2.61 -13.45 -12.33
CA ASP A 217 -2.65 -12.15 -12.98
C ASP A 217 -1.44 -11.27 -12.62
N LEU A 218 -0.96 -11.33 -11.38
CA LEU A 218 0.31 -10.72 -10.99
C LEU A 218 1.48 -11.27 -11.81
N LEU A 219 1.60 -12.60 -11.93
CA LEU A 219 2.65 -13.24 -12.73
C LEU A 219 2.58 -12.85 -14.21
N LYS A 220 1.37 -12.80 -14.80
CA LYS A 220 1.17 -12.31 -16.17
C LYS A 220 1.65 -10.86 -16.32
N GLY A 221 1.32 -10.00 -15.37
CA GLY A 221 1.77 -8.60 -15.38
C GLY A 221 3.28 -8.48 -15.28
N ILE A 222 3.92 -9.27 -14.41
CA ILE A 222 5.40 -9.35 -14.30
C ILE A 222 6.03 -9.76 -15.64
N ILE A 223 5.47 -10.78 -16.31
CA ILE A 223 5.94 -11.22 -17.63
C ILE A 223 5.74 -10.12 -18.69
N SER A 224 4.63 -9.37 -18.62
CA SER A 224 4.34 -8.28 -19.54
C SER A 224 5.36 -7.14 -19.40
N VAL A 225 5.69 -6.74 -18.17
CA VAL A 225 6.72 -5.73 -17.87
C VAL A 225 8.13 -6.21 -18.27
N ALA A 226 8.36 -7.52 -18.23
CA ALA A 226 9.60 -8.16 -18.66
C ALA A 226 9.80 -8.27 -20.18
N SER A 227 8.75 -8.06 -20.96
CA SER A 227 8.82 -8.16 -22.41
C SER A 227 9.43 -6.88 -22.99
N PRO A 228 10.47 -6.95 -23.84
CA PRO A 228 11.05 -5.75 -24.44
C PRO A 228 9.98 -4.99 -25.22
N SER A 229 9.87 -3.68 -24.97
CA SER A 229 9.04 -2.81 -25.80
C SER A 229 9.56 -2.85 -27.24
N PRO A 230 8.69 -2.83 -28.28
CA PRO A 230 9.10 -2.90 -29.69
C PRO A 230 10.09 -1.82 -30.16
N GLY A 231 10.44 -0.84 -29.31
CA GLY A 231 11.43 0.21 -29.57
C GLY A 231 12.77 0.08 -28.82
N SER A 232 12.97 -0.95 -27.98
CA SER A 232 14.20 -1.11 -27.18
C SER A 232 15.39 -1.70 -27.96
N PHE A 233 15.21 -2.03 -29.25
CA PHE A 233 16.32 -2.35 -30.14
C PHE A 233 17.01 -1.05 -30.59
N ASN A 234 18.00 -0.62 -29.82
CA ASN A 234 18.89 0.46 -30.22
C ASN A 234 19.83 -0.05 -31.32
N LEU A 235 19.40 0.04 -32.59
CA LEU A 235 20.19 -0.33 -33.77
C LEU A 235 21.41 0.58 -34.00
N ASN A 236 21.57 1.64 -33.21
CA ASN A 236 22.61 2.67 -33.38
C ASN A 236 23.69 2.68 -32.27
N GLY A 237 23.72 1.69 -31.38
CA GLY A 237 24.78 1.54 -30.38
C GLY A 237 26.05 0.90 -30.97
N PRO A 238 27.25 1.19 -30.44
CA PRO A 238 28.48 0.54 -30.89
C PRO A 238 28.35 -0.99 -30.76
N HIS A 239 28.76 -1.67 -31.83
CA HIS A 239 28.50 -3.07 -32.17
C HIS A 239 29.11 -4.11 -31.20
N ASP A 240 29.69 -3.67 -30.07
CA ASP A 240 30.43 -4.47 -29.08
C ASP A 240 29.77 -4.53 -27.69
N SER A 241 28.63 -3.87 -27.50
CA SER A 241 27.77 -4.21 -26.37
C SER A 241 26.84 -5.33 -26.82
N GLY A 242 27.12 -6.57 -26.39
CA GLY A 242 26.19 -7.70 -26.50
C GLY A 242 24.79 -7.31 -26.02
N PRO A 243 23.74 -8.09 -26.33
CA PRO A 243 22.37 -7.65 -26.12
C PRO A 243 22.18 -7.27 -24.66
N THR A 244 22.14 -5.96 -24.40
CA THR A 244 21.65 -5.38 -23.15
C THR A 244 20.14 -5.53 -23.22
N GLY A 245 19.68 -6.79 -23.15
CA GLY A 245 18.29 -7.09 -22.89
C GLY A 245 17.92 -6.35 -21.60
N PRO A 246 16.73 -5.75 -21.53
CA PRO A 246 16.35 -4.97 -20.37
C PRO A 246 16.48 -5.84 -19.10
N ALA A 247 16.93 -5.22 -18.01
CA ALA A 247 17.09 -5.85 -16.69
C ALA A 247 15.82 -6.61 -16.21
N THR A 248 14.70 -6.31 -16.85
CA THR A 248 13.37 -6.91 -16.63
C THR A 248 13.27 -8.41 -16.97
N ASN A 249 14.27 -9.02 -17.61
CA ASN A 249 14.25 -10.47 -17.90
C ASN A 249 14.65 -11.37 -16.71
N ARG A 250 15.06 -10.81 -15.55
CA ARG A 250 15.45 -11.62 -14.38
C ARG A 250 14.29 -12.46 -13.83
N PHE A 251 13.16 -11.84 -13.54
CA PHE A 251 12.00 -12.56 -12.99
C PHE A 251 11.44 -13.60 -13.94
N VAL A 252 11.48 -13.36 -15.25
CA VAL A 252 11.05 -14.34 -16.26
C VAL A 252 11.99 -15.54 -16.26
N ARG A 253 13.31 -15.33 -16.16
CA ARG A 253 14.29 -16.42 -16.05
C ARG A 253 14.12 -17.22 -14.75
N GLU A 254 13.83 -16.54 -13.64
CA GLU A 254 13.56 -17.17 -12.36
C GLU A 254 12.28 -18.02 -12.41
N LEU A 255 11.21 -17.49 -12.99
CA LEU A 255 9.95 -18.19 -13.21
C LEU A 255 10.10 -19.41 -14.14
N ALA A 256 10.96 -19.31 -15.16
CA ALA A 256 11.28 -20.40 -16.08
C ALA A 256 12.33 -21.39 -15.54
N SER A 257 12.82 -21.20 -14.31
CA SER A 257 13.82 -22.09 -13.72
C SER A 257 13.23 -23.47 -13.45
N THR A 258 14.06 -24.51 -13.57
CA THR A 258 13.65 -25.91 -13.35
C THR A 258 12.98 -26.10 -12.00
N SER A 259 13.51 -25.51 -10.92
CA SER A 259 12.96 -25.59 -9.56
C SER A 259 11.52 -25.04 -9.48
N ILE A 260 11.28 -23.86 -10.08
CA ILE A 260 9.95 -23.23 -10.07
C ILE A 260 8.97 -24.03 -10.92
N VAL A 261 9.39 -24.49 -12.10
CA VAL A 261 8.55 -25.31 -12.99
C VAL A 261 8.19 -26.64 -12.32
N GLU A 262 9.14 -27.33 -11.70
CA GLU A 262 8.89 -28.56 -10.94
C GLU A 262 7.92 -28.32 -9.78
N THR A 263 8.05 -27.19 -9.07
CA THR A 263 7.13 -26.81 -8.00
C THR A 263 5.71 -26.61 -8.51
N MET A 264 5.53 -25.85 -9.60
CA MET A 264 4.22 -25.62 -10.23
C MET A 264 3.60 -26.93 -10.74
N VAL A 265 4.39 -27.80 -11.39
CA VAL A 265 3.93 -29.12 -11.83
C VAL A 265 3.53 -29.98 -10.63
N GLY A 266 4.30 -29.93 -9.52
CA GLY A 266 3.94 -30.58 -8.27
C GLY A 266 2.57 -30.16 -7.76
N PHE A 267 2.28 -28.86 -7.74
CA PHE A 267 0.95 -28.35 -7.35
C PHE A 267 -0.18 -28.82 -8.28
N MET A 268 0.09 -28.99 -9.57
CA MET A 268 -0.90 -29.49 -10.54
C MET A 268 -1.15 -31.00 -10.43
N LEU A 269 -0.15 -31.76 -9.99
CA LEU A 269 -0.19 -33.22 -9.89
C LEU A 269 -0.58 -33.73 -8.49
N ASP A 270 -0.65 -32.85 -7.49
CA ASP A 270 -1.04 -33.21 -6.13
C ASP A 270 -2.54 -33.60 -6.06
N GLU A 271 -2.84 -34.83 -5.61
CA GLU A 271 -4.22 -35.27 -5.26
C GLU A 271 -4.67 -34.77 -3.86
N ALA A 272 -4.11 -33.66 -3.37
CA ALA A 272 -4.31 -33.24 -1.98
C ALA A 272 -5.80 -32.91 -1.70
N PRO A 273 -6.42 -33.50 -0.64
CA PRO A 273 -7.85 -33.39 -0.39
C PRO A 273 -8.26 -31.96 -0.02
N LEU A 274 -9.34 -31.49 -0.63
CA LEU A 274 -10.07 -30.27 -0.31
C LEU A 274 -10.54 -30.28 1.16
N VAL A 275 -9.67 -29.98 2.12
CA VAL A 275 -10.09 -29.69 3.49
C VAL A 275 -9.44 -28.40 3.96
N PRO A 276 -10.21 -27.31 4.12
CA PRO A 276 -9.73 -26.09 4.76
C PRO A 276 -9.26 -26.40 6.19
N GLN A 277 -8.01 -26.04 6.51
CA GLN A 277 -7.46 -26.16 7.86
C GLN A 277 -8.20 -25.29 8.90
N SER A 278 -9.08 -24.39 8.48
CA SER A 278 -9.99 -23.64 9.35
C SER A 278 -11.08 -24.51 10.01
N MET A 279 -11.31 -25.74 9.56
CA MET A 279 -12.39 -26.59 10.09
C MET A 279 -11.99 -27.53 11.23
N LYS A 280 -10.70 -27.61 11.60
CA LYS A 280 -10.24 -28.48 12.70
C LYS A 280 -10.48 -27.91 14.11
N TYR A 281 -10.90 -26.65 14.23
CA TYR A 281 -11.14 -26.02 15.54
C TYR A 281 -12.61 -26.00 15.99
N TRP A 282 -13.59 -26.46 15.19
CA TRP A 282 -15.02 -26.27 15.54
C TRP A 282 -15.83 -27.49 15.97
N LYS A 283 -15.27 -28.66 16.25
CA LYS A 283 -16.06 -29.74 16.91
C LYS A 283 -15.24 -30.55 17.91
N GLN A 284 -15.15 -30.05 19.13
CA GLN A 284 -15.13 -30.92 20.31
C GLN A 284 -16.45 -30.74 21.06
N PRO A 285 -17.33 -31.76 21.12
CA PRO A 285 -18.42 -31.74 22.08
C PRO A 285 -17.82 -31.89 23.47
N ASN A 286 -18.05 -30.89 24.31
CA ASN A 286 -17.66 -30.83 25.71
C ASN A 286 -18.33 -31.99 26.48
N LYS A 287 -17.70 -33.17 26.49
CA LYS A 287 -18.03 -34.29 27.36
C LYS A 287 -16.98 -34.34 28.47
N ASP A 288 -17.06 -33.42 29.42
CA ASP A 288 -16.62 -33.64 30.80
C ASP A 288 -17.03 -32.45 31.69
N ARG A 289 -18.33 -32.37 31.98
CA ARG A 289 -18.83 -31.61 33.14
C ARG A 289 -19.72 -32.54 33.96
N LYS A 290 -19.09 -33.44 34.71
CA LYS A 290 -19.76 -34.13 35.82
C LYS A 290 -20.13 -33.08 36.87
N MET A 291 -21.44 -32.84 37.03
CA MET A 291 -21.97 -32.08 38.18
C MET A 291 -21.76 -32.89 39.46
N PRO A 292 -21.26 -32.29 40.56
CA PRO A 292 -21.38 -32.92 41.86
C PRO A 292 -22.80 -32.73 42.39
N LEU A 293 -23.47 -33.85 42.67
CA LEU A 293 -24.73 -33.89 43.40
C LEU A 293 -24.54 -33.27 44.80
N LYS A 294 -25.29 -32.20 45.09
CA LYS A 294 -25.53 -31.74 46.45
C LYS A 294 -26.27 -32.84 47.22
N LYS A 295 -25.61 -33.49 48.18
CA LYS A 295 -26.30 -34.25 49.23
C LYS A 295 -26.90 -33.27 50.22
N LYS A 296 -28.23 -33.36 50.37
CA LYS A 296 -28.96 -32.86 51.54
C LYS A 296 -28.48 -33.62 52.78
N HIS A 297 -28.09 -32.91 53.83
CA HIS A 297 -28.53 -33.10 55.21
C HIS A 297 -28.07 -31.90 56.03
#